data_AF-A0A1V5BLP2-F1
#
_entry.id   AF-A0A1V5BLP2-F1
#
_cell.length_a   1.000
_cell.length_b   1.000
_cell.length_c   1.000
_cell.angle_alpha   90.00
_cell.angle_beta   90.00
_cell.angle_gamma   90.00
#
_symmetry.space_group_name_H-M   'P 1'
#
loop_
_entity.id
_entity.type
_entity.pdbx_description
1 polymer ?
#
loop_
_entity_poly.entity_id
_entity_poly.type
_entity_poly.pdbx_seq_one_letter_code
_entity_poly.pdbx_strand_id
1 'polypeptide(L)'
;MRNATLTTIAPTGSISIIAGVSSGIEPVFDFETEQKRADRSFSVSHPLYEEWKKTNPEGQLPGYFIRSADVPVEWHIRMQAAFQKHTHNAISKTAILPHDATTSDVEQAFLLAHDLGCKGLTVYRDGSRRNQVITSRDKRDRVEPVELPKIRDQKLVEVDTSEGKVFVHITMSEREPVEVFITSPVESKHAETYEALAMIMSDALRCGRSPEALLKHIQRANMKHGSVVSPTYAILRAFRMLGVNGCSDTCDECGGVVVLQEGCQTCLSCGASKC
;
A
#
# COMPACT_ATOMS: atom_id res chain seq x y z
N MET A 1 18.17 25.89 39.32
CA MET A 1 17.65 24.89 38.36
C MET A 1 18.64 24.78 37.20
N ARG A 2 19.13 23.58 36.84
CA ARG A 2 20.18 23.39 35.81
C ARG A 2 19.61 23.20 34.39
N ASN A 3 18.41 22.63 34.27
CA ASN A 3 17.75 22.33 33.01
C ASN A 3 16.34 22.95 33.00
N ALA A 4 15.92 23.55 31.88
CA ALA A 4 14.61 24.17 31.74
C ALA A 4 13.46 23.15 31.65
N THR A 5 13.74 21.97 31.10
CA THR A 5 12.81 20.83 31.02
C THR A 5 13.58 19.53 31.21
N LEU A 6 12.95 18.49 31.76
CA LEU A 6 13.63 17.23 32.10
C LEU A 6 13.01 15.97 31.49
N THR A 7 11.74 16.00 31.08
CA THR A 7 11.01 14.78 30.71
C THR A 7 10.36 14.90 29.33
N THR A 8 10.45 13.82 28.56
CA THR A 8 9.82 13.60 27.26
C THR A 8 9.60 12.10 27.08
N ILE A 9 8.64 11.72 26.25
CA ILE A 9 8.49 10.33 25.81
C ILE A 9 8.69 10.31 24.30
N ALA A 10 9.88 9.89 23.88
CA ALA A 10 10.27 9.81 22.47
C ALA A 10 9.86 8.45 21.86
N PRO A 11 9.78 8.33 20.52
CA PRO A 11 9.67 7.04 19.88
C PRO A 11 10.89 6.18 20.22
N THR A 12 10.65 4.94 20.64
CA THR A 12 11.72 4.01 21.06
C THR A 12 11.87 2.82 20.11
N GLY A 13 11.46 2.95 18.84
CA GLY A 13 11.39 1.84 17.87
C GLY A 13 12.63 0.95 17.85
N SER A 14 13.84 1.51 17.66
CA SER A 14 15.07 0.71 17.63
C SER A 14 15.54 0.26 19.02
N ILE A 15 15.49 1.13 20.03
CA ILE A 15 16.05 0.83 21.36
C ILE A 15 15.17 -0.15 22.15
N SER A 16 13.86 -0.14 21.94
CA SER A 16 12.92 -1.10 22.54
C SER A 16 13.16 -2.52 22.04
N ILE A 17 13.52 -2.66 20.75
CA ILE A 17 13.93 -3.94 20.17
C ILE A 17 15.24 -4.44 20.81
N ILE A 18 16.23 -3.56 20.98
CA ILE A 18 17.50 -3.91 21.64
C ILE A 18 17.24 -4.36 23.10
N ALA A 19 16.33 -3.67 23.79
CA ALA A 19 15.97 -3.98 25.16
C ALA A 19 14.98 -5.16 25.31
N GLY A 20 14.40 -5.65 24.21
CA GLY A 20 13.39 -6.72 24.25
C GLY A 20 12.09 -6.34 24.97
N VAL A 21 11.68 -5.06 24.90
CA VAL A 21 10.48 -4.53 25.58
C VAL A 21 9.57 -3.78 24.61
N SER A 22 8.37 -3.39 25.06
CA SER A 22 7.45 -2.57 24.27
C SER A 22 8.00 -1.15 24.01
N SER A 23 7.51 -0.53 22.95
CA SER A 23 7.99 0.78 22.52
C SER A 23 7.33 1.93 23.32
N GLY A 24 7.97 2.37 24.39
CA GLY A 24 7.55 3.55 25.14
C GLY A 24 6.21 3.31 25.84
N ILE A 25 5.21 4.14 25.55
CA ILE A 25 3.83 3.99 26.10
C ILE A 25 2.85 3.43 25.07
N GLU A 26 3.36 2.86 23.97
CA GLU A 26 2.54 2.21 22.95
C GLU A 26 2.05 0.84 23.47
N PRO A 27 0.78 0.47 23.25
CA PRO A 27 0.35 -0.92 23.43
C PRO A 27 1.05 -1.82 22.39
N VAL A 28 1.07 -3.12 22.66
CA VAL A 28 1.68 -4.10 21.75
C VAL A 28 0.94 -4.05 20.40
N PHE A 29 1.68 -3.77 19.31
CA PHE A 29 1.09 -3.63 17.98
C PHE A 29 0.36 -4.92 17.56
N ASP A 30 1.08 -6.03 17.59
CA ASP A 30 0.56 -7.39 17.45
C ASP A 30 1.51 -8.35 18.18
N PHE A 31 1.02 -9.52 18.57
CA PHE A 31 1.82 -10.54 19.23
C PHE A 31 2.70 -11.31 18.25
N GLU A 32 2.28 -11.41 16.99
CA GLU A 32 3.09 -11.94 15.89
C GLU A 32 3.12 -10.93 14.74
N THR A 33 4.33 -10.49 14.39
CA THR A 33 4.55 -9.50 13.34
C THR A 33 5.53 -10.01 12.31
N GLU A 34 5.32 -9.61 11.05
CA GLU A 34 6.34 -9.74 10.01
C GLU A 34 7.00 -8.38 9.81
N GLN A 35 8.32 -8.33 9.97
CA GLN A 35 9.12 -7.12 9.78
C GLN A 35 9.97 -7.27 8.52
N LYS A 36 9.82 -6.33 7.58
CA LYS A 36 10.69 -6.24 6.41
C LYS A 36 11.91 -5.38 6.72
N ARG A 37 13.11 -5.94 6.59
CA ARG A 37 14.39 -5.21 6.70
C ARG A 37 15.21 -5.49 5.45
N ALA A 38 15.46 -4.45 4.66
CA ALA A 38 16.06 -4.55 3.34
C ALA A 38 15.32 -5.57 2.45
N ASP A 39 16.00 -6.60 1.99
CA ASP A 39 15.56 -7.69 1.12
C ASP A 39 15.07 -8.94 1.87
N ARG A 40 14.97 -8.89 3.22
CA ARG A 40 14.57 -10.03 4.05
C ARG A 40 13.36 -9.72 4.95
N SER A 41 12.47 -10.68 5.09
CA SER A 41 11.38 -10.67 6.06
C SER A 41 11.75 -11.49 7.29
N PHE A 42 11.42 -10.99 8.48
CA PHE A 42 11.61 -11.69 9.75
C PHE A 42 10.28 -11.80 10.48
N SER A 43 9.95 -13.00 10.94
CA SER A 43 8.83 -13.20 11.87
C SER A 43 9.32 -12.89 13.28
N VAL A 44 8.65 -11.97 13.97
CA VAL A 44 8.96 -11.58 15.34
C VAL A 44 7.72 -11.80 16.20
N SER A 45 7.88 -12.57 17.26
CA SER A 45 6.81 -12.86 18.23
C SER A 45 7.12 -12.19 19.57
N HIS A 46 6.09 -11.79 20.30
CA HIS A 46 6.23 -11.16 21.60
C HIS A 46 6.63 -12.21 22.67
N PRO A 47 7.69 -11.99 23.48
CA PRO A 47 8.21 -13.02 24.38
C PRO A 47 7.18 -13.61 25.35
N LEU A 48 6.37 -12.75 26.00
CA LEU A 48 5.31 -13.20 26.91
C LEU A 48 4.19 -13.98 26.20
N TYR A 49 3.96 -13.70 24.92
CA TYR A 49 2.98 -14.44 24.13
C TYR A 49 3.51 -15.84 23.78
N GLU A 50 4.79 -15.95 23.39
CA GLU A 50 5.43 -17.24 23.15
C GLU A 50 5.45 -18.12 24.42
N GLU A 51 5.82 -17.54 25.57
CA GLU A 51 5.85 -18.26 26.84
C GLU A 51 4.46 -18.76 27.25
N TRP A 52 3.46 -17.91 27.09
CA TRP A 52 2.08 -18.28 27.37
C TRP A 52 1.58 -19.39 26.45
N LYS A 53 1.88 -19.32 25.15
CA LYS A 53 1.53 -20.37 24.17
C LYS A 53 2.24 -21.70 24.43
N LYS A 54 3.50 -21.69 24.90
CA LYS A 54 4.23 -22.91 25.28
C LYS A 54 3.58 -23.63 26.46
N THR A 55 3.05 -22.87 27.41
CA THR A 55 2.38 -23.41 28.60
C THR A 55 0.90 -23.71 28.38
N ASN A 56 0.26 -23.06 27.40
CA ASN A 56 -1.17 -23.15 27.10
C ASN A 56 -1.42 -23.27 25.58
N PRO A 57 -1.05 -24.38 24.94
CA PRO A 57 -1.10 -24.51 23.47
C PRO A 57 -2.51 -24.37 22.89
N GLU A 58 -3.52 -24.91 23.58
CA GLU A 58 -4.94 -24.84 23.18
C GLU A 58 -5.75 -23.85 24.03
N GLY A 59 -5.08 -23.09 24.90
CA GLY A 59 -5.77 -22.10 25.73
C GLY A 59 -6.32 -20.94 24.90
N GLN A 60 -7.44 -20.39 25.34
CA GLN A 60 -7.88 -19.08 24.88
C GLN A 60 -7.01 -17.99 25.51
N LEU A 61 -6.57 -17.02 24.70
CA LEU A 61 -5.76 -15.90 25.17
C LEU A 61 -6.51 -15.13 26.27
N PRO A 62 -5.86 -14.86 27.41
CA PRO A 62 -6.43 -14.04 28.46
C PRO A 62 -6.78 -12.63 27.96
N GLY A 63 -7.83 -12.03 28.50
CA GLY A 63 -8.33 -10.71 28.08
C GLY A 63 -7.37 -9.53 28.28
N TYR A 64 -6.20 -9.74 28.90
CA TYR A 64 -5.14 -8.73 29.00
C TYR A 64 -4.16 -8.76 27.81
N PHE A 65 -4.21 -9.78 26.95
CA PHE A 65 -3.51 -9.78 25.67
C PHE A 65 -4.34 -9.01 24.63
N ILE A 66 -4.24 -7.68 24.70
CA ILE A 66 -4.94 -6.76 23.80
C ILE A 66 -3.94 -6.19 22.79
N ARG A 67 -4.25 -6.26 21.50
CA ARG A 67 -3.44 -5.64 20.43
C ARG A 67 -3.78 -4.16 20.32
N SER A 68 -2.84 -3.37 19.79
CA SER A 68 -3.02 -1.93 19.61
C SER A 68 -4.29 -1.60 18.81
N ALA A 69 -4.59 -2.35 17.75
CA ALA A 69 -5.78 -2.15 16.92
C ALA A 69 -7.11 -2.47 17.64
N ASP A 70 -7.07 -3.27 18.70
CA ASP A 70 -8.27 -3.63 19.48
C ASP A 70 -8.51 -2.64 20.64
N VAL A 71 -7.59 -1.70 20.88
CA VAL A 71 -7.76 -0.65 21.89
C VAL A 71 -8.60 0.49 21.32
N PRO A 72 -9.72 0.89 21.95
CA PRO A 72 -10.50 2.02 21.48
C PRO A 72 -9.67 3.31 21.44
N VAL A 73 -9.89 4.15 20.41
CA VAL A 73 -9.13 5.39 20.18
C VAL A 73 -9.09 6.32 21.40
N GLU A 74 -10.21 6.41 22.11
CA GLU A 74 -10.33 7.17 23.35
C GLU A 74 -9.32 6.73 24.42
N TRP A 75 -9.09 5.42 24.56
CA TRP A 75 -8.14 4.88 25.54
C TRP A 75 -6.69 5.16 25.16
N HIS A 76 -6.35 5.20 23.86
CA HIS A 76 -5.05 5.68 23.42
C HIS A 76 -4.80 7.13 23.86
N ILE A 77 -5.80 8.00 23.68
CA ILE A 77 -5.71 9.42 24.00
C ILE A 77 -5.66 9.64 25.52
N ARG A 78 -6.53 8.96 26.28
CA ARG A 78 -6.53 9.01 27.75
C ARG A 78 -5.20 8.56 28.34
N MET A 79 -4.58 7.52 27.76
CA MET A 79 -3.24 7.07 28.16
C MET A 79 -2.19 8.17 27.93
N GLN A 80 -2.19 8.78 26.74
CA GLN A 80 -1.28 9.90 26.44
C GLN A 80 -1.49 11.06 27.42
N ALA A 81 -2.74 11.44 27.68
CA ALA A 81 -3.08 12.52 28.61
C ALA A 81 -2.59 12.23 30.03
N ALA A 82 -2.69 10.98 30.50
CA ALA A 82 -2.22 10.58 31.83
C ALA A 82 -0.71 10.85 32.00
N PHE A 83 0.10 10.49 31.00
CA PHE A 83 1.54 10.78 31.00
C PHE A 83 1.85 12.27 30.75
N GLN A 84 1.01 12.97 29.97
CA GLN A 84 1.25 14.37 29.63
C GLN A 84 1.23 15.28 30.87
N LYS A 85 0.41 14.94 31.88
CA LYS A 85 0.34 15.64 33.19
C LYS A 85 1.68 15.72 33.92
N HIS A 86 2.59 14.78 33.66
CA HIS A 86 3.89 14.67 34.33
C HIS A 86 5.06 14.84 33.35
N THR A 87 4.80 15.31 32.13
CA THR A 87 5.81 15.45 31.07
C THR A 87 6.00 16.92 30.67
N HIS A 88 7.23 17.43 30.82
CA HIS A 88 7.56 18.83 30.51
C HIS A 88 7.48 19.12 29.01
N ASN A 89 7.99 18.21 28.18
CA ASN A 89 7.91 18.31 26.72
C ASN A 89 6.67 17.55 26.19
N ALA A 90 6.68 17.20 24.90
CA ALA A 90 5.62 16.42 24.27
C ALA A 90 5.85 14.91 24.42
N ILE A 91 4.84 14.14 24.02
CA ILE A 91 4.83 12.68 24.02
C ILE A 91 4.60 12.21 22.58
N SER A 92 5.44 11.27 22.12
CA SER A 92 5.21 10.54 20.88
C SER A 92 4.35 9.31 21.18
N LYS A 93 3.05 9.42 20.90
CA LYS A 93 2.09 8.32 20.96
C LYS A 93 1.21 8.35 19.73
N THR A 94 0.95 7.19 19.14
CA THR A 94 0.05 7.04 18.00
C THR A 94 -1.31 6.53 18.46
N ALA A 95 -2.39 7.24 18.19
CA ALA A 95 -3.75 6.74 18.36
C ALA A 95 -4.16 6.00 17.08
N ILE A 96 -4.41 4.69 17.20
CA ILE A 96 -4.86 3.88 16.06
C ILE A 96 -6.36 4.08 15.88
N LEU A 97 -6.78 4.36 14.65
CA LEU A 97 -8.19 4.39 14.25
C LEU A 97 -8.50 3.21 13.34
N PRO A 98 -9.73 2.68 13.38
CA PRO A 98 -10.15 1.60 12.49
C PRO A 98 -10.18 2.05 11.02
N HIS A 99 -10.16 1.09 10.10
CA HIS A 99 -10.08 1.37 8.66
C HIS A 99 -11.23 2.24 8.14
N ASP A 100 -12.43 2.04 8.67
CA ASP A 100 -13.66 2.76 8.32
C ASP A 100 -13.82 4.10 9.05
N ALA A 101 -12.85 4.52 9.88
CA ALA A 101 -12.91 5.80 10.58
C ALA A 101 -13.04 6.98 9.60
N THR A 102 -13.97 7.87 9.91
CA THR A 102 -14.30 9.06 9.15
C THR A 102 -13.43 10.25 9.53
N THR A 103 -13.50 11.32 8.74
CA THR A 103 -12.87 12.61 9.11
C THR A 103 -13.42 13.17 10.41
N SER A 104 -14.72 12.95 10.70
CA SER A 104 -15.35 13.35 11.95
C SER A 104 -14.76 12.61 13.15
N ASP A 105 -14.45 11.31 13.00
CA ASP A 105 -13.83 10.53 14.08
C ASP A 105 -12.42 11.03 14.40
N VAL A 106 -11.67 11.42 13.35
CA VAL A 106 -10.35 12.05 13.50
C VAL A 106 -10.46 13.41 14.19
N GLU A 107 -11.42 14.24 13.80
CA GLU A 107 -11.69 15.53 14.45
C GLU A 107 -12.02 15.34 15.94
N GLN A 108 -12.91 14.42 16.27
CA GLN A 108 -13.26 14.11 17.66
C GLN A 108 -12.07 13.61 18.48
N ALA A 109 -11.17 12.82 17.87
CA ALA A 109 -9.93 12.40 18.52
C ALA A 109 -9.03 13.60 18.88
N PHE A 110 -8.89 14.57 17.97
CA PHE A 110 -8.12 15.79 18.23
C PHE A 110 -8.79 16.68 19.29
N LEU A 111 -10.12 16.85 19.24
CA LEU A 111 -10.88 17.62 20.24
C LEU A 111 -10.73 16.99 21.63
N LEU A 112 -10.89 15.67 21.74
CA LEU A 112 -10.69 14.96 23.00
C LEU A 112 -9.26 15.12 23.53
N ALA A 113 -8.25 15.02 22.68
CA ALA A 113 -6.86 15.22 23.09
C ALA A 113 -6.62 16.64 23.59
N HIS A 114 -7.18 17.65 22.91
CA HIS A 114 -7.14 19.04 23.34
C HIS A 114 -7.80 19.23 24.73
N ASP A 115 -9.01 18.70 24.90
CA ASP A 115 -9.79 18.84 26.14
C ASP A 115 -9.10 18.15 27.33
N LEU A 116 -8.36 17.07 27.08
CA LEU A 116 -7.57 16.37 28.08
C LEU A 116 -6.18 16.99 28.34
N GLY A 117 -5.83 18.08 27.64
CA GLY A 117 -4.57 18.81 27.83
C GLY A 117 -3.35 18.16 27.17
N CYS A 118 -3.55 17.33 26.14
CA CYS A 118 -2.45 16.82 25.32
C CYS A 118 -1.81 17.96 24.52
N LYS A 119 -0.46 17.99 24.44
CA LYS A 119 0.27 19.02 23.67
C LYS A 119 0.24 18.79 22.15
N GLY A 120 -0.26 17.64 21.73
CA GLY A 120 -0.38 17.21 20.34
C GLY A 120 -0.95 15.80 20.29
N LEU A 121 -1.36 15.35 19.10
CA LEU A 121 -1.86 14.01 18.87
C LEU A 121 -1.37 13.53 17.51
N THR A 122 -0.93 12.28 17.44
CA THR A 122 -0.66 11.60 16.17
C THR A 122 -1.72 10.52 16.00
N VAL A 123 -2.40 10.55 14.86
CA VAL A 123 -3.39 9.53 14.49
C VAL A 123 -2.86 8.66 13.35
N TYR A 124 -3.20 7.38 13.38
CA TYR A 124 -2.98 6.47 12.27
C TYR A 124 -4.26 5.69 12.00
N ARG A 125 -4.91 5.99 10.88
CA ARG A 125 -6.05 5.20 10.40
C ARG A 125 -5.52 3.94 9.73
N ASP A 126 -5.99 2.79 10.18
CA ASP A 126 -5.61 1.51 9.62
C ASP A 126 -5.87 1.46 8.10
N GLY A 127 -4.97 0.86 7.34
CA GLY A 127 -5.02 0.81 5.87
C GLY A 127 -4.81 2.16 5.14
N SER A 128 -4.58 3.28 5.84
CA SER A 128 -4.35 4.58 5.19
C SER A 128 -3.05 4.69 4.38
N ARG A 129 -2.11 3.75 4.54
CA ARG A 129 -0.85 3.69 3.79
C ARG A 129 -0.69 2.33 3.11
N ARG A 130 -0.35 2.36 1.80
CA ARG A 130 -0.16 1.17 0.95
C ARG A 130 1.02 0.28 1.40
N ASN A 131 2.08 0.87 1.96
CA ASN A 131 3.27 0.15 2.42
C ASN A 131 3.46 0.34 3.93
N GLN A 132 3.19 -0.70 4.71
CA GLN A 132 3.44 -0.72 6.15
C GLN A 132 4.74 -1.49 6.45
N VAL A 133 5.56 -0.94 7.36
CA VAL A 133 6.85 -1.55 7.75
C VAL A 133 6.64 -2.77 8.66
N ILE A 134 5.51 -2.79 9.38
CA ILE A 134 5.11 -3.86 10.28
C ILE A 134 3.70 -4.28 9.85
N THR A 135 3.52 -5.57 9.57
CA THR A 135 2.22 -6.14 9.23
C THR A 135 1.85 -7.21 10.24
N SER A 136 0.60 -7.15 10.70
CA SER A 136 -0.03 -8.22 11.48
C SER A 136 -0.05 -9.50 10.65
N ARG A 137 0.24 -10.64 11.28
CA ARG A 137 0.20 -11.94 10.60
C ARG A 137 -1.23 -12.39 10.26
N ASP A 138 -2.22 -11.94 11.02
CA ASP A 138 -3.65 -12.23 10.80
C ASP A 138 -4.23 -11.43 9.63
N LYS A 139 -3.67 -10.26 9.32
CA LYS A 139 -4.06 -9.45 8.14
C LYS A 139 -3.32 -9.89 6.88
N ARG A 140 -3.49 -11.15 6.47
CA ARG A 140 -3.46 -11.45 5.03
C ARG A 140 -4.79 -10.99 4.49
N ASP A 141 -4.84 -9.79 3.93
CA ASP A 141 -6.04 -9.20 3.35
C ASP A 141 -6.80 -10.25 2.53
N ARG A 142 -7.99 -10.64 3.01
CA ARG A 142 -9.06 -11.01 2.10
C ARG A 142 -9.47 -9.70 1.45
N VAL A 143 -8.87 -9.40 0.30
CA VAL A 143 -9.31 -8.26 -0.48
C VAL A 143 -10.67 -8.65 -1.05
N GLU A 144 -11.75 -8.11 -0.49
CA GLU A 144 -13.04 -8.19 -1.14
C GLU A 144 -12.98 -7.36 -2.43
N PRO A 145 -13.40 -7.90 -3.58
CA PRO A 145 -13.35 -7.19 -4.84
C PRO A 145 -14.09 -5.86 -4.74
N VAL A 146 -13.46 -4.77 -5.18
CA VAL A 146 -14.14 -3.46 -5.27
C VAL A 146 -15.38 -3.59 -6.15
N GLU A 147 -16.56 -3.23 -5.62
CA GLU A 147 -17.79 -3.14 -6.41
C GLU A 147 -17.64 -2.03 -7.48
N LEU A 148 -17.82 -2.40 -8.75
CA LEU A 148 -17.64 -1.48 -9.86
C LEU A 148 -18.77 -0.43 -9.88
N PRO A 149 -18.45 0.87 -10.10
CA PRO A 149 -19.47 1.88 -10.32
C PRO A 149 -20.31 1.57 -11.56
N LYS A 150 -21.60 1.90 -11.52
CA LYS A 150 -22.56 1.63 -12.62
C LYS A 150 -22.21 2.37 -13.92
N ILE A 151 -21.50 3.50 -13.82
CA ILE A 151 -21.04 4.30 -14.95
C ILE A 151 -19.55 3.99 -15.14
N ARG A 152 -19.22 3.41 -16.28
CA ARG A 152 -17.84 3.01 -16.62
C ARG A 152 -17.23 4.05 -17.55
N ASP A 153 -16.25 4.80 -17.06
CA ASP A 153 -15.38 5.60 -17.93
C ASP A 153 -14.38 4.64 -18.59
N GLN A 154 -14.65 4.24 -19.83
CA GLN A 154 -13.84 3.26 -20.55
C GLN A 154 -12.98 3.96 -21.60
N LYS A 155 -11.68 3.70 -21.55
CA LYS A 155 -10.73 4.12 -22.58
C LYS A 155 -10.40 2.95 -23.49
N LEU A 156 -10.53 3.17 -24.80
CA LEU A 156 -10.17 2.20 -25.83
C LEU A 156 -8.79 2.55 -26.39
N VAL A 157 -7.89 1.57 -26.41
CA VAL A 157 -6.59 1.70 -27.07
C VAL A 157 -6.44 0.60 -28.12
N GLU A 158 -6.15 1.03 -29.35
CA GLU A 158 -5.85 0.14 -30.46
C GLU A 158 -4.34 -0.14 -30.52
N VAL A 159 -3.99 -1.41 -30.63
CA VAL A 159 -2.60 -1.83 -30.76
C VAL A 159 -2.42 -2.79 -31.93
N ASP A 160 -1.53 -2.45 -32.85
CA ASP A 160 -1.09 -3.34 -33.91
C ASP A 160 -0.21 -4.46 -33.35
N THR A 161 -0.57 -5.70 -33.65
CA THR A 161 0.16 -6.92 -33.29
C THR A 161 0.42 -7.78 -34.53
N SER A 162 1.15 -8.88 -34.38
CA SER A 162 1.49 -9.78 -35.49
C SER A 162 0.29 -10.56 -36.01
N GLU A 163 -0.80 -10.58 -35.23
CA GLU A 163 -2.05 -11.27 -35.57
C GLU A 163 -3.15 -10.29 -36.04
N GLY A 164 -2.83 -9.00 -36.12
CA GLY A 164 -3.77 -7.94 -36.46
C GLY A 164 -3.99 -6.95 -35.31
N LYS A 165 -5.07 -6.19 -35.42
CA LYS A 165 -5.43 -5.14 -34.46
C LYS A 165 -6.06 -5.74 -33.21
N VAL A 166 -5.47 -5.43 -32.07
CA VAL A 166 -5.99 -5.79 -30.74
C VAL A 166 -6.56 -4.54 -30.09
N PHE A 167 -7.73 -4.66 -29.50
CA PHE A 167 -8.41 -3.57 -28.80
C PHE A 167 -8.33 -3.80 -27.30
N VAL A 168 -7.67 -2.89 -26.59
CA VAL A 168 -7.54 -2.93 -25.13
C VAL A 168 -8.49 -1.90 -24.54
N HIS A 169 -9.51 -2.37 -23.82
CA HIS A 169 -10.48 -1.56 -23.12
C HIS A 169 -10.08 -1.45 -21.65
N ILE A 170 -9.87 -0.25 -21.15
CA ILE A 170 -9.45 0.01 -19.77
C ILE A 170 -10.52 0.85 -19.09
N THR A 171 -11.18 0.27 -18.09
CA THR A 171 -12.15 0.99 -17.26
C THR A 171 -11.42 1.76 -16.17
N MET A 172 -11.77 3.03 -16.01
CA MET A 172 -11.18 3.94 -15.02
C MET A 172 -12.19 4.26 -13.91
N SER A 173 -11.71 4.37 -12.67
CA SER A 173 -12.44 4.91 -11.51
C SER A 173 -11.58 6.00 -10.88
N GLU A 174 -12.10 7.22 -10.76
CA GLU A 174 -11.39 8.36 -10.14
C GLU A 174 -9.94 8.56 -10.64
N ARG A 175 -9.68 8.24 -11.92
CA ARG A 175 -8.37 8.28 -12.61
C ARG A 175 -7.44 7.08 -12.40
N GLU A 176 -7.84 6.05 -11.65
CA GLU A 176 -7.10 4.78 -11.57
C GLU A 176 -7.76 3.69 -12.43
N PRO A 177 -6.99 2.83 -13.13
CA PRO A 177 -7.55 1.73 -13.91
C PRO A 177 -8.02 0.61 -12.98
N VAL A 178 -9.26 0.17 -13.17
CA VAL A 178 -9.92 -0.85 -12.31
C VAL A 178 -10.19 -2.16 -13.03
N GLU A 179 -10.25 -2.15 -14.36
CA GLU A 179 -10.59 -3.32 -15.16
C GLU A 179 -10.01 -3.21 -16.56
N VAL A 180 -9.64 -4.34 -17.14
CA VAL A 180 -9.07 -4.45 -18.49
C VAL A 180 -9.80 -5.55 -19.25
N PHE A 181 -10.34 -5.22 -20.42
CA PHE A 181 -10.78 -6.20 -21.40
C PHE A 181 -9.92 -6.12 -22.64
N ILE A 182 -9.71 -7.26 -23.29
CA ILE A 182 -8.96 -7.31 -24.53
C ILE A 182 -9.82 -8.03 -25.57
N THR A 183 -10.05 -7.37 -26.70
CA THR A 183 -10.65 -7.98 -27.87
C THR A 183 -9.54 -8.30 -28.86
N SER A 184 -9.26 -9.60 -29.01
CA SER A 184 -8.32 -10.11 -29.98
C SER A 184 -8.95 -10.23 -31.38
N PRO A 185 -8.15 -10.27 -32.45
CA PRO A 185 -8.59 -10.71 -33.76
C PRO A 185 -9.26 -12.09 -33.72
N VAL A 186 -10.23 -12.33 -34.61
CA VAL A 186 -11.04 -13.56 -34.67
C VAL A 186 -10.17 -14.81 -34.87
N GLU A 187 -9.07 -14.70 -35.60
CA GLU A 187 -8.15 -15.81 -35.93
C GLU A 187 -6.85 -15.79 -35.09
N SER A 188 -6.84 -15.07 -33.96
CA SER A 188 -5.67 -14.99 -33.09
C SER A 188 -5.36 -16.35 -32.46
N LYS A 189 -4.11 -16.80 -32.59
CA LYS A 189 -3.57 -17.99 -31.90
C LYS A 189 -3.28 -17.73 -30.43
N HIS A 190 -3.48 -16.50 -29.97
CA HIS A 190 -3.27 -16.07 -28.60
C HIS A 190 -4.57 -15.61 -27.94
N ALA A 191 -5.74 -15.90 -28.53
CA ALA A 191 -7.04 -15.51 -27.99
C ALA A 191 -7.21 -15.95 -26.53
N GLU A 192 -6.88 -17.21 -26.19
CA GLU A 192 -6.99 -17.67 -24.80
C GLU A 192 -6.02 -16.93 -23.86
N THR A 193 -4.86 -16.53 -24.38
CA THR A 193 -3.85 -15.79 -23.62
C THR A 193 -4.30 -14.36 -23.35
N TYR A 194 -4.91 -13.68 -24.34
CA TYR A 194 -5.48 -12.36 -24.17
C TYR A 194 -6.59 -12.35 -23.12
N GLU A 195 -7.50 -13.32 -23.20
CA GLU A 195 -8.63 -13.42 -22.28
C GLU A 195 -8.17 -13.72 -20.85
N ALA A 196 -7.28 -14.71 -20.67
CA ALA A 196 -6.72 -15.03 -19.36
C ALA A 196 -5.94 -13.86 -18.73
N LEU A 197 -5.11 -13.15 -19.53
CA LEU A 197 -4.38 -11.98 -19.04
C LEU A 197 -5.33 -10.84 -18.64
N ALA A 198 -6.36 -10.56 -19.44
CA ALA A 198 -7.36 -9.53 -19.15
C ALA A 198 -8.12 -9.84 -17.85
N MET A 199 -8.52 -11.10 -17.66
CA MET A 199 -9.21 -11.55 -16.44
C MET A 199 -8.33 -11.44 -15.20
N ILE A 200 -7.11 -11.99 -15.25
CA ILE A 200 -6.16 -11.94 -14.11
C ILE A 200 -5.78 -10.50 -13.78
N MET A 201 -5.57 -9.67 -14.80
CA MET A 201 -5.24 -8.26 -14.59
C MET A 201 -6.41 -7.49 -13.98
N SER A 202 -7.63 -7.73 -14.46
CA SER A 202 -8.84 -7.13 -13.88
C SER A 202 -9.03 -7.55 -12.43
N ASP A 203 -8.87 -8.83 -12.10
CA ASP A 203 -8.98 -9.31 -10.73
C ASP A 203 -7.92 -8.68 -9.82
N ALA A 204 -6.67 -8.61 -10.29
CA ALA A 204 -5.60 -7.97 -9.54
C ALA A 204 -5.85 -6.47 -9.31
N LEU A 205 -6.34 -5.75 -10.31
CA LEU A 205 -6.70 -4.33 -10.18
C LEU A 205 -7.86 -4.13 -9.20
N ARG A 206 -8.91 -4.96 -9.28
CA ARG A 206 -10.03 -4.94 -8.33
C ARG A 206 -9.62 -5.32 -6.91
N CYS A 207 -8.55 -6.11 -6.77
CA CYS A 207 -7.93 -6.41 -5.48
C CYS A 207 -6.95 -5.31 -5.00
N GLY A 208 -7.00 -4.10 -5.58
CA GLY A 208 -6.19 -2.96 -5.14
C GLY A 208 -4.70 -3.08 -5.48
N ARG A 209 -4.31 -3.98 -6.39
CA ARG A 209 -2.91 -4.08 -6.82
C ARG A 209 -2.56 -2.88 -7.68
N SER A 210 -1.39 -2.27 -7.42
CA SER A 210 -0.97 -1.10 -8.20
C SER A 210 -0.75 -1.47 -9.68
N PRO A 211 -1.28 -0.68 -10.62
CA PRO A 211 -1.09 -0.91 -12.05
C PRO A 211 0.38 -0.97 -12.44
N GLU A 212 1.22 -0.14 -11.83
CA GLU A 212 2.65 -0.06 -12.11
C GLU A 212 3.36 -1.37 -11.74
N ALA A 213 2.99 -1.99 -10.61
CA ALA A 213 3.57 -3.25 -10.18
C ALA A 213 3.17 -4.40 -11.11
N LEU A 214 1.91 -4.42 -11.58
CA LEU A 214 1.43 -5.39 -12.56
C LEU A 214 2.16 -5.24 -13.89
N LEU A 215 2.24 -4.02 -14.42
CA LEU A 215 2.92 -3.74 -15.67
C LEU A 215 4.40 -4.10 -15.61
N LYS A 216 5.07 -3.91 -14.46
CA LYS A 216 6.47 -4.34 -14.27
C LYS A 216 6.65 -5.85 -14.42
N HIS A 217 5.70 -6.65 -13.94
CA HIS A 217 5.75 -8.11 -14.11
C HIS A 217 5.54 -8.50 -15.58
N ILE A 218 4.54 -7.89 -16.24
CA ILE A 218 4.25 -8.10 -17.66
C ILE A 218 5.46 -7.69 -18.51
N GLN A 219 6.11 -6.58 -18.20
CA GLN A 219 7.32 -6.11 -18.87
C GLN A 219 8.49 -7.08 -18.74
N ARG A 220 8.71 -7.65 -17.56
CA ARG A 220 9.75 -8.69 -17.36
C ARG A 220 9.47 -9.94 -18.20
N ALA A 221 8.22 -10.39 -18.24
CA ALA A 221 7.82 -11.52 -19.07
C ALA A 221 8.01 -11.21 -20.56
N ASN A 222 7.60 -10.01 -20.99
CA ASN A 222 7.76 -9.54 -22.37
C ASN A 222 9.23 -9.43 -22.79
N MET A 223 10.12 -8.89 -21.94
CA MET A 223 11.55 -8.81 -22.29
C MET A 223 12.22 -10.18 -22.39
N LYS A 224 11.74 -11.17 -21.63
CA LYS A 224 12.35 -12.51 -21.60
C LYS A 224 11.86 -13.42 -22.73
N HIS A 225 10.58 -13.32 -23.08
CA HIS A 225 9.91 -14.26 -23.99
C HIS A 225 9.03 -13.61 -25.04
N GLY A 226 8.77 -12.31 -24.92
CA GLY A 226 7.86 -11.57 -25.78
C GLY A 226 8.54 -10.92 -26.97
N SER A 227 7.71 -10.24 -27.76
CA SER A 227 8.10 -9.43 -28.90
C SER A 227 7.27 -8.14 -28.90
N VAL A 228 7.64 -7.18 -29.76
CA VAL A 228 6.90 -5.92 -29.99
C VAL A 228 5.51 -6.10 -30.61
N VAL A 229 5.08 -7.34 -30.78
CA VAL A 229 3.82 -7.74 -31.40
C VAL A 229 3.11 -8.82 -30.59
N SER A 230 3.55 -9.07 -29.35
CA SER A 230 3.01 -10.10 -28.47
C SER A 230 1.85 -9.58 -27.59
N PRO A 231 1.02 -10.48 -27.01
CA PRO A 231 -0.08 -10.08 -26.13
C PRO A 231 0.34 -9.22 -24.94
N THR A 232 1.49 -9.54 -24.35
CA THR A 232 2.06 -8.77 -23.24
C THR A 232 2.48 -7.37 -23.67
N TYR A 233 2.97 -7.21 -24.90
CA TYR A 233 3.29 -5.89 -25.45
C TYR A 233 2.05 -5.04 -25.69
N ALA A 234 0.95 -5.63 -26.16
CA ALA A 234 -0.31 -4.91 -26.39
C ALA A 234 -0.81 -4.22 -25.10
N ILE A 235 -0.79 -4.93 -23.97
CA ILE A 235 -1.16 -4.38 -22.67
C ILE A 235 -0.20 -3.26 -22.24
N LEU A 236 1.12 -3.49 -22.34
CA LEU A 236 2.12 -2.50 -21.97
C LEU A 236 2.00 -1.21 -22.79
N ARG A 237 1.76 -1.33 -24.09
CA ARG A 237 1.56 -0.20 -24.99
C ARG A 237 0.26 0.54 -24.68
N ALA A 238 -0.83 -0.18 -24.42
CA ALA A 238 -2.11 0.42 -24.07
C ALA A 238 -2.01 1.28 -22.80
N PHE A 239 -1.43 0.74 -21.73
CA PHE A 239 -1.24 1.47 -20.47
C PHE A 239 -0.28 2.66 -20.62
N ARG A 240 0.78 2.51 -21.41
CA ARG A 240 1.71 3.60 -21.74
C ARG A 240 1.01 4.75 -22.48
N MET A 241 0.12 4.45 -23.43
CA MET A 241 -0.66 5.47 -24.16
C MET A 241 -1.63 6.22 -23.24
N LEU A 242 -2.04 5.62 -22.12
CA LEU A 242 -2.85 6.29 -21.10
C LEU A 242 -2.03 7.07 -20.07
N GLY A 243 -0.71 7.10 -20.18
CA GLY A 243 0.19 7.73 -19.21
C GLY A 243 0.34 6.95 -17.90
N VAL A 244 -0.18 5.72 -17.84
CA VAL A 244 -0.02 4.81 -16.69
C VAL A 244 1.27 4.02 -16.90
N ASN A 245 2.39 4.66 -16.61
CA ASN A 245 3.71 4.08 -16.83
C ASN A 245 4.17 3.25 -15.62
N GLY A 246 4.30 1.93 -15.80
CA GLY A 246 4.95 1.03 -14.84
C GLY A 246 6.44 1.26 -14.61
N CYS A 247 7.05 2.14 -15.41
CA CYS A 247 8.35 2.77 -15.20
C CYS A 247 8.29 4.15 -15.84
N SER A 248 8.38 5.22 -15.05
CA SER A 248 8.64 6.56 -15.57
C SER A 248 10.14 6.68 -15.85
N ASP A 249 10.57 6.39 -17.08
CA ASP A 249 11.71 7.14 -17.59
C ASP A 249 11.16 8.55 -17.86
N THR A 250 11.40 9.45 -16.90
CA THR A 250 11.12 10.87 -17.06
C THR A 250 12.13 11.45 -18.03
N CYS A 251 11.71 12.39 -18.87
CA CYS A 251 12.61 13.06 -19.79
C CYS A 251 13.73 13.76 -18.99
N ASP A 252 14.99 13.41 -19.28
CA ASP A 252 16.16 14.00 -18.64
C ASP A 252 16.18 15.55 -18.77
N GLU A 253 15.53 16.10 -19.81
CA GLU A 253 15.52 17.53 -20.10
C GLU A 253 14.36 18.30 -19.47
N CYS A 254 13.15 17.74 -19.44
CA CYS A 254 11.95 18.48 -19.01
C CYS A 254 11.11 17.77 -17.95
N GLY A 255 11.51 16.58 -17.52
CA GLY A 255 10.73 15.73 -16.62
C GLY A 255 9.43 15.19 -17.22
N GLY A 256 9.13 15.53 -18.48
CA GLY A 256 7.94 15.09 -19.22
C GLY A 256 7.94 13.59 -19.51
N VAL A 257 6.79 13.09 -19.94
CA VAL A 257 6.61 11.66 -20.21
C VAL A 257 7.37 11.28 -21.50
N VAL A 258 8.18 10.23 -21.40
CA VAL A 258 8.94 9.67 -22.53
C VAL A 258 8.23 8.42 -23.05
N VAL A 259 8.06 8.35 -24.37
CA VAL A 259 7.48 7.21 -25.08
C VAL A 259 8.49 6.67 -26.09
N LEU A 260 8.55 5.36 -26.25
CA LEU A 260 9.42 4.74 -27.25
C LEU A 260 8.73 4.84 -28.63
N GLN A 261 9.33 5.59 -29.56
CA GLN A 261 8.90 5.72 -30.95
C GLN A 261 10.08 5.38 -31.87
N GLU A 262 9.86 4.52 -32.86
CA GLU A 262 10.85 4.16 -33.90
C GLU A 262 12.22 3.69 -33.36
N GLY A 263 12.24 3.11 -32.15
CA GLY A 263 13.47 2.63 -31.51
C GLY A 263 14.18 3.66 -30.62
N CYS A 264 13.68 4.90 -30.53
CA CYS A 264 14.22 5.95 -29.67
C CYS A 264 13.23 6.35 -28.56
N GLN A 265 13.75 6.69 -27.38
CA GLN A 265 13.01 7.26 -26.26
C GLN A 265 12.67 8.73 -26.56
N THR A 266 11.43 9.02 -26.94
CA THR A 266 10.97 10.35 -27.38
C THR A 266 10.06 11.01 -26.34
N CYS A 267 10.36 12.22 -25.91
CA CYS A 267 9.53 12.98 -24.99
C CYS A 267 8.36 13.65 -25.70
N LEU A 268 7.13 13.41 -25.24
CA LEU A 268 5.93 14.03 -25.81
C LEU A 268 5.77 15.52 -25.45
N SER A 269 6.50 16.00 -24.43
CA SER A 269 6.39 17.37 -23.94
C SER A 269 7.39 18.32 -24.61
N CYS A 270 8.64 17.89 -24.81
CA CYS A 270 9.69 18.72 -25.41
C CYS A 270 10.27 18.18 -26.73
N GLY A 271 9.89 16.97 -27.15
CA GLY A 271 10.40 16.34 -28.38
C GLY A 271 11.80 15.74 -28.26
N ALA A 272 12.43 15.76 -27.07
CA ALA A 272 13.76 15.17 -26.86
C ALA A 272 13.75 13.67 -27.14
N SER A 273 14.65 13.20 -28.02
CA SER A 273 14.79 11.79 -28.40
C SER A 273 16.15 11.22 -27.99
N LYS A 274 16.16 10.08 -27.31
CA LYS A 274 17.38 9.33 -26.95
C LYS A 274 17.37 7.96 -27.63
N CYS A 275 18.26 7.81 -28.60
CA CYS A 275 18.61 6.56 -29.27
C CYS A 275 19.97 6.11 -28.69
#